data_AF-A0A2M7ANG9-F1
#
_entry.id   AF-A0A2M7ANG9-F1
#
_cell.length_a   1.000
_cell.length_b   1.000
_cell.length_c   1.000
_cell.angle_alpha   90.00
_cell.angle_beta   90.00
_cell.angle_gamma   90.00
#
_symmetry.space_group_name_H-M   'P 1'
#
loop_
_entity.id
_entity.type
_entity.pdbx_description
1 polymer ?
#
loop_
_entity_poly.entity_id
_entity_poly.type
_entity_poly.pdbx_seq_one_letter_code
_entity_poly.pdbx_strand_id
1 'polypeptide(L)' 'MSKTLLPKNYAWIKKNFSSLVKRYGGQYIVVAGGEVFVGRKPQILEKEAKKKYPKEVPIGTPIPKPEDFSCAL' A
#
# COMPACT_ATOMS: atom_id res chain seq x y z
N MET A 1 16.42 -19.95 12.87
CA MET A 1 15.42 -18.85 12.82
C MET A 1 15.25 -18.42 11.37
N SER A 2 14.10 -18.71 10.75
CA SER A 2 13.84 -18.30 9.38
C SER A 2 13.62 -16.78 9.36
N LYS A 3 14.53 -16.02 8.74
CA LYS A 3 14.30 -14.60 8.46
C LYS A 3 13.17 -14.54 7.44
N THR A 4 11.95 -14.25 7.88
CA THR A 4 10.83 -13.98 6.98
C THR A 4 11.20 -12.80 6.08
N LEU A 5 11.59 -13.08 4.85
CA LEU A 5 11.89 -12.08 3.83
C LEU A 5 10.57 -11.38 3.49
N LEU A 6 10.31 -10.25 4.15
CA LEU A 6 9.16 -9.41 3.81
C LEU A 6 9.27 -9.01 2.34
N PRO A 7 8.23 -9.18 1.52
CA PRO A 7 8.23 -8.71 0.15
C PRO A 7 8.63 -7.24 0.09
N LYS A 8 9.48 -6.87 -0.89
CA LYS A 8 10.05 -5.52 -1.02
C LYS A 8 9.01 -4.40 -0.93
N ASN A 9 7.86 -4.60 -1.57
CA ASN A 9 6.74 -3.64 -1.55
C ASN A 9 6.12 -3.50 -0.15
N TYR A 10 6.05 -4.59 0.63
CA TYR A 10 5.57 -4.55 2.00
C TYR A 10 6.53 -3.79 2.92
N ALA A 11 7.84 -4.04 2.81
CA ALA A 11 8.86 -3.31 3.56
C ALA A 11 8.83 -1.80 3.22
N TRP A 12 8.60 -1.47 1.96
CA TRP A 12 8.43 -0.08 1.51
C TRP A 12 7.17 0.56 2.10
N ILE A 13 6.03 -0.12 2.10
CA ILE A 13 4.79 0.38 2.73
C ILE A 13 5.05 0.67 4.21
N LYS A 14 5.67 -0.25 4.95
CA LYS A 14 5.95 -0.07 6.38
C LYS A 14 6.81 1.17 6.64
N LYS A 15 7.86 1.39 5.83
CA LYS A 15 8.73 2.56 5.94
C LYS A 15 8.00 3.88 5.63
N ASN A 16 7.03 3.84 4.71
CA ASN A 16 6.35 5.04 4.21
C ASN A 16 4.92 5.23 4.79
N PHE A 17 4.49 4.37 5.71
CA PHE A 17 3.09 4.27 6.12
C PHE A 17 2.51 5.58 6.65
N SER A 18 3.25 6.30 7.51
CA SER A 18 2.81 7.60 8.02
C SER A 18 2.57 8.63 6.89
N SER A 19 3.41 8.64 5.86
CA SER A 19 3.22 9.50 4.69
C SER A 19 2.03 9.04 3.84
N LEU A 20 1.80 7.73 3.73
CA LEU A 20 0.65 7.19 3.01
C LEU A 20 -0.66 7.57 3.70
N VAL A 21 -0.75 7.45 5.02
CA VAL A 21 -1.92 7.89 5.81
C VAL A 21 -2.22 9.37 5.59
N LYS A 22 -1.20 10.23 5.66
CA LYS A 22 -1.38 11.68 5.44
C LYS A 22 -1.86 12.05 4.05
N ARG A 23 -1.43 11.31 3.01
CA ARG A 23 -1.71 11.63 1.60
C ARG A 23 -2.95 10.93 1.06
N TYR A 24 -3.22 9.71 1.51
CA TYR A 24 -4.19 8.79 0.92
C TYR A 24 -5.16 8.21 1.95
N GLY A 25 -5.27 8.82 3.13
CA GLY A 25 -6.24 8.42 4.16
C GLY A 25 -7.64 8.22 3.61
N GLY A 26 -8.24 7.07 3.91
CA GLY A 26 -9.58 6.68 3.47
C GLY A 26 -9.63 6.14 2.03
N GLN A 27 -8.48 5.93 1.37
CA GLN A 27 -8.41 5.40 0.01
C GLN A 27 -7.81 4.00 -0.01
N TYR A 28 -8.04 3.27 -1.10
CA TYR A 28 -7.34 2.02 -1.36
C TYR A 28 -6.10 2.30 -2.19
N ILE A 29 -4.96 1.73 -1.78
CA ILE A 29 -3.72 1.82 -2.54
C ILE A 29 -3.24 0.44 -2.97
N VAL A 30 -2.50 0.40 -4.07
CA VAL A 30 -1.65 -0.72 -4.46
C VAL A 30 -0.22 -0.21 -4.61
N VAL A 31 0.75 -0.94 -4.07
CA VAL A 31 2.18 -0.62 -4.23
C VAL A 31 2.88 -1.70 -5.03
N ALA A 32 3.58 -1.30 -6.09
CA ALA A 32 4.43 -2.16 -6.89
C ALA A 32 5.62 -1.38 -7.42
N GLY A 33 6.83 -1.96 -7.37
CA GLY A 33 8.03 -1.32 -7.90
C GLY A 33 8.41 0.00 -7.22
N GLY A 34 7.90 0.26 -6.02
CA GLY A 34 8.08 1.53 -5.30
C GLY A 34 7.13 2.66 -5.72
N GLU A 35 6.17 2.39 -6.60
CA GLU A 35 5.12 3.33 -7.01
C GLU A 35 3.79 3.04 -6.28
N VAL A 36 3.00 4.09 -6.06
CA VAL A 36 1.68 4.02 -5.38
C VAL A 36 0.57 4.28 -6.40
N PHE A 37 -0.29 3.29 -6.58
CA PHE A 37 -1.51 3.37 -7.38
C PHE A 37 -2.68 3.61 -6.42
N VAL A 38 -3.52 4.61 -6.67
CA VAL A 38 -4.55 5.07 -5.72
C VAL A 38 -5.92 5.10 -6.38
N GLY A 39 -6.94 4.57 -5.72
CA GLY A 39 -8.30 4.60 -6.25
C GLY A 39 -9.30 3.83 -5.40
N ARG A 40 -10.52 3.67 -5.94
CA ARG A 40 -11.65 3.00 -5.25
C ARG A 40 -11.90 1.57 -5.72
N LYS A 41 -11.25 1.13 -6.80
CA LYS A 41 -11.47 -0.18 -7.42
C LYS A 41 -10.18 -1.02 -7.36
N PRO A 42 -9.97 -1.84 -6.31
CA PRO A 42 -8.74 -2.62 -6.12
C PRO A 42 -8.31 -3.42 -7.35
N GLN A 43 -9.29 -4.07 -8.00
CA GLN A 43 -9.11 -4.89 -9.21
C GLN A 43 -8.43 -4.10 -10.36
N ILE A 44 -8.79 -2.83 -10.52
CA ILE A 44 -8.23 -1.97 -11.57
C ILE A 44 -6.79 -1.57 -11.22
N LEU A 45 -6.57 -1.15 -9.98
CA LEU A 45 -5.24 -0.75 -9.50
C LEU A 45 -4.25 -1.91 -9.56
N GLU A 46 -4.66 -3.12 -9.20
CA GLU A 46 -3.82 -4.31 -9.34
C GLU A 46 -3.48 -4.61 -10.79
N LYS A 47 -4.46 -4.48 -11.70
CA LYS A 47 -4.22 -4.70 -13.13
C LYS A 47 -3.22 -3.70 -13.70
N GLU A 48 -3.34 -2.43 -13.31
CA GLU A 48 -2.40 -1.37 -13.71
C GLU A 48 -1.00 -1.62 -13.13
N ALA A 49 -0.91 -1.98 -11.85
CA ALA A 49 0.34 -2.31 -11.17
C ALA A 49 1.03 -3.52 -11.82
N LYS A 50 0.29 -4.59 -12.13
CA LYS A 50 0.82 -5.79 -12.82
C LYS A 50 1.26 -5.48 -14.25
N LYS A 51 0.52 -4.62 -14.96
CA LYS A 51 0.90 -4.21 -16.33
C LYS A 51 2.22 -3.42 -16.33
N LYS A 52 2.42 -2.54 -15.34
CA LYS A 52 3.62 -1.70 -15.25
C LYS A 52 4.81 -2.42 -14.62
N TYR A 53 4.57 -3.29 -13.65
CA TYR A 53 5.58 -4.03 -12.90
C TYR A 53 5.30 -5.54 -12.91
N PRO A 54 5.42 -6.21 -14.08
CA PRO A 54 4.99 -7.60 -14.24
C PRO A 54 5.82 -8.63 -13.44
N LYS A 55 7.01 -8.24 -12.95
CA LYS A 55 7.90 -9.10 -12.16
C LYS A 55 7.76 -8.87 -10.64
N GLU A 56 6.96 -7.90 -10.24
CA GLU A 56 6.77 -7.55 -8.83
C GLU A 56 5.43 -8.12 -8.34
N VAL A 57 5.38 -8.49 -7.06
CA VAL A 57 4.11 -8.84 -6.41
C VAL A 57 3.49 -7.56 -5.86
N PRO A 58 2.40 -7.04 -6.46
CA PRO A 58 1.73 -5.85 -5.96
C PRO A 58 1.12 -6.13 -4.59
N ILE A 59 1.16 -5.14 -3.70
CA ILE A 59 0.54 -5.22 -2.37
C ILE A 59 -0.56 -4.16 -2.30
N GLY A 60 -1.81 -4.62 -2.20
CA GLY A 60 -2.99 -3.78 -2.03
C GLY A 60 -3.39 -3.65 -0.56
N THR A 61 -3.76 -2.45 -0.11
CA THR A 61 -4.23 -2.22 1.26
C THR A 61 -5.11 -0.97 1.35
N PRO A 62 -6.20 -0.99 2.13
CA PRO A 62 -6.90 0.23 2.50
C PRO A 62 -6.02 1.06 3.44
N ILE A 63 -5.92 2.36 3.17
CA ILE A 63 -5.20 3.29 4.03
C ILE A 63 -6.19 3.91 5.02
N PRO A 64 -6.00 3.70 6.33
CA PRO A 64 -6.85 4.34 7.33
C PRO A 64 -6.71 5.86 7.25
N LYS A 65 -7.78 6.57 7.60
CA LYS A 65 -7.75 8.01 7.79
C LYS A 65 -6.94 8.35 9.03
N PRO A 66 -6.35 9.56 9.12
CA PRO A 66 -5.71 10.02 10.35
C PRO A 66 -6.63 9.93 11.58
N GLU A 67 -7.93 10.17 11.37
CA GLU A 67 -9.01 10.06 12.37
C GLU A 67 -9.13 8.66 12.98
N ASP A 68 -8.82 7.62 12.21
CA ASP A 68 -8.96 6.23 12.67
C ASP A 68 -7.89 5.88 13.73
N PHE A 69 -6.85 6.71 13.86
CA PHE A 69 -5.83 6.59 14.92
C PHE A 69 -6.19 7.38 16.18
N SER A 70 -7.16 8.29 16.11
CA SER A 70 -7.70 9.01 17.28
C SER A 70 -8.81 8.21 17.94
N CYS A 71 -8.49 7.01 18.44
CA CYS A 71 -9.31 6.34 19.45
C CYS A 71 -8.58 6.43 20.80
N ALA A 72 -8.78 7.54 21.49
CA ALA A 72 -8.51 7.70 22.92
C ALA A 72 -9.36 8.87 23.42
N LEU A 73 -10.62 8.59 23.79
CA LEU A 73 -11.41 9.29 24.82
C LEU A 73 -12.72 8.54 25.03
#